data_AF-A0A2U3LFM0-F1
#
_entry.id   AF-A0A2U3LFM0-F1
#
_cell.length_a   1.000
_cell.length_b   1.000
_cell.length_c   1.000
_cell.angle_alpha   90.00
_cell.angle_beta   90.00
_cell.angle_gamma   90.00
#
_symmetry.space_group_name_H-M   'P 1'
#
loop_
_entity.id
_entity.type
_entity.pdbx_description
1 polymer ?
#
loop_
_entity_poly.entity_id
_entity_poly.type
_entity_poly.pdbx_seq_one_letter_code
_entity_poly.pdbx_strand_id
1 'polypeptide(L)'
;MKGVQFDSEILYVQKLYYFLFLATFSTLTSAIALWRFGLNIGFLVLGVGLVISYIAMLRKKNFTPPKKKVTAQRMARAISTDASPLSIARFACQLYYYFHKPTQAISLLEKFLPSQDPLLCMTLGDILLKEGKARRALYVLRDNPYALIDPLLLTTQGHALKQIEKIPEAVRMYERGLHLAKKNGFPHSGAHWFTQKLLTLSYTASIHHTLADCYVILGNLPDAKRHYRAGNRLLFDLSLWRDQSTPISLAKKHTKSR
;
A
#
# COMPACT_ATOMS: atom_id res chain seq x y z
N MET A 1 -19.15 6.94 -12.13
CA MET A 1 -18.03 7.53 -11.34
C MET A 1 -16.87 6.53 -11.35
N LYS A 2 -15.69 6.89 -11.86
CA LYS A 2 -14.51 6.01 -11.76
C LYS A 2 -14.15 5.88 -10.28
N GLY A 3 -14.10 4.66 -9.75
CA GLY A 3 -13.72 4.41 -8.36
C GLY A 3 -12.28 4.85 -8.12
N VAL A 4 -11.96 5.24 -6.88
CA VAL A 4 -10.58 5.46 -6.46
C VAL A 4 -9.86 4.12 -6.55
N GLN A 5 -8.84 4.04 -7.40
CA GLN A 5 -7.97 2.87 -7.46
C GLN A 5 -7.00 2.96 -6.28
N PHE A 6 -7.27 2.17 -5.25
CA PHE A 6 -6.37 2.07 -4.10
C PHE A 6 -5.14 1.25 -4.47
N ASP A 7 -4.00 1.62 -3.89
CA ASP A 7 -2.82 0.77 -3.89
C ASP A 7 -3.17 -0.58 -3.24
N SER A 8 -2.57 -1.66 -3.73
CA SER A 8 -2.79 -3.02 -3.22
C SER A 8 -2.58 -3.11 -1.71
N GLU A 9 -1.67 -2.29 -1.19
CA GLU A 9 -1.24 -2.26 0.19
C GLU A 9 -2.32 -1.68 1.09
N ILE A 10 -2.92 -0.56 0.65
CA ILE A 10 -4.03 0.08 1.35
C ILE A 10 -5.28 -0.80 1.26
N LEU A 11 -5.50 -1.42 0.09
CA LEU A 11 -6.63 -2.32 -0.13
C LEU A 11 -6.60 -3.52 0.82
N TYR A 12 -5.43 -4.13 1.03
CA TYR A 12 -5.25 -5.25 1.96
C TYR A 12 -5.65 -4.86 3.39
N VAL A 13 -5.15 -3.71 3.87
CA VAL A 13 -5.47 -3.22 5.23
C VAL A 13 -6.97 -2.94 5.37
N GLN A 14 -7.59 -2.31 4.38
CA GLN A 14 -9.04 -2.05 4.39
C GLN A 14 -9.87 -3.34 4.41
N LYS A 15 -9.46 -4.35 3.63
CA LYS A 15 -10.08 -5.68 3.63
C LYS A 15 -9.97 -6.37 4.97
N LEU A 16 -8.81 -6.34 5.61
CA LEU A 16 -8.64 -6.89 6.96
C LEU A 16 -9.52 -6.20 7.99
N TYR A 17 -9.62 -4.87 7.97
CA TYR A 17 -10.54 -4.16 8.84
C TYR A 17 -12.00 -4.55 8.59
N TYR A 18 -12.38 -4.74 7.33
CA TYR A 18 -13.72 -5.20 6.98
C TYR A 18 -13.99 -6.62 7.49
N PHE A 19 -13.03 -7.53 7.35
CA PHE A 19 -13.11 -8.88 7.93
C PHE A 19 -13.24 -8.84 9.45
N LEU A 20 -12.39 -8.09 10.14
CA LEU A 20 -12.42 -7.98 11.60
C LEU A 20 -13.75 -7.39 12.08
N PHE A 21 -14.28 -6.39 11.40
CA PHE A 21 -15.61 -5.84 11.70
C PHE A 21 -16.70 -6.91 11.59
N LEU A 22 -16.75 -7.69 10.52
CA LEU A 22 -17.72 -8.79 10.38
C LEU A 22 -17.49 -9.91 11.41
N ALA A 23 -16.24 -10.21 11.73
CA ALA A 23 -15.88 -11.18 12.76
C ALA A 23 -16.40 -10.77 14.14
N THR A 24 -16.45 -9.47 14.48
CA THR A 24 -17.04 -9.02 15.76
C THR A 24 -18.54 -9.33 15.89
N PHE A 25 -19.30 -9.29 14.79
CA PHE A 25 -20.70 -9.74 14.83
C PHE A 25 -20.81 -11.26 14.95
N SER A 26 -19.91 -11.98 14.28
CA SER A 26 -19.85 -13.45 14.36
C SER A 26 -19.51 -13.93 15.76
N THR A 27 -18.58 -13.26 16.46
CA THR A 27 -18.24 -13.58 17.85
C THR A 27 -19.37 -13.25 18.81
N LEU A 28 -20.05 -12.11 18.63
CA LEU A 28 -21.19 -11.74 19.47
C LEU A 28 -22.36 -12.73 19.32
N THR A 29 -22.71 -13.07 18.08
CA THR A 29 -23.78 -14.05 17.80
C THR A 29 -23.42 -15.45 18.29
N SER A 30 -22.15 -15.86 18.16
CA SER A 30 -21.65 -17.10 18.74
C SER A 30 -21.76 -17.12 20.26
N ALA A 31 -21.40 -16.02 20.95
CA ALA A 31 -21.52 -15.94 22.41
C ALA A 31 -22.98 -16.10 22.89
N ILE A 32 -23.93 -15.47 22.18
CA ILE A 32 -25.37 -15.61 22.46
C ILE A 32 -25.83 -17.06 22.22
N ALA A 33 -25.39 -17.67 21.11
CA ALA A 33 -25.75 -19.05 20.77
C ALA A 33 -25.15 -20.06 21.75
N LEU A 34 -23.91 -19.83 22.18
CA LEU A 34 -23.21 -20.63 23.18
C LEU A 34 -23.92 -20.59 24.53
N TRP A 35 -24.34 -19.39 24.95
CA TRP A 35 -25.10 -19.20 26.18
C TRP A 35 -26.47 -19.91 26.15
N ARG A 36 -27.17 -19.85 25.01
CA ARG A 36 -28.54 -20.33 24.92
C ARG A 36 -28.68 -21.81 24.55
N PHE A 37 -27.79 -22.32 23.71
CA PHE A 37 -27.92 -23.63 23.06
C PHE A 37 -26.70 -24.54 23.28
N GLY A 38 -25.70 -24.08 24.04
CA GLY A 38 -24.51 -24.85 24.41
C GLY A 38 -23.34 -24.72 23.43
N LEU A 39 -22.22 -25.31 23.83
CA LEU A 39 -20.90 -25.13 23.18
C LEU A 39 -20.90 -25.52 21.69
N ASN A 40 -21.48 -26.66 21.33
CA ASN A 40 -21.44 -27.19 19.96
C ASN A 40 -22.08 -26.22 18.96
N ILE A 41 -23.24 -25.66 19.30
CA ILE A 41 -23.95 -24.69 18.46
C ILE A 41 -23.19 -23.36 18.42
N GLY A 42 -22.66 -22.91 19.55
CA GLY A 42 -21.82 -21.72 19.62
C GLY A 42 -20.61 -21.77 18.67
N PHE A 43 -19.85 -22.87 18.69
CA PHE A 43 -18.69 -23.05 17.80
C PHE A 43 -19.07 -23.19 16.33
N LEU A 44 -20.19 -23.87 16.02
CA LEU A 44 -20.69 -23.97 14.66
C LEU A 44 -21.05 -22.58 14.10
N VAL A 45 -21.77 -21.76 14.87
CA VAL A 45 -22.12 -20.39 14.50
C VAL A 45 -20.87 -19.55 14.27
N LEU A 46 -19.86 -19.68 15.14
CA LEU A 46 -18.59 -18.98 14.98
C LEU A 46 -17.88 -19.39 13.68
N GLY A 47 -17.75 -20.69 13.44
CA GLY A 47 -17.08 -21.23 12.26
C GLY A 47 -17.74 -20.76 10.96
N VAL A 48 -19.07 -20.89 10.86
CA VAL A 48 -19.84 -20.42 9.70
C VAL A 48 -19.73 -18.90 9.54
N GLY A 49 -19.83 -18.14 10.62
CA GLY A 49 -19.72 -16.67 10.60
C GLY A 49 -18.36 -16.19 10.10
N LEU A 50 -17.26 -16.83 10.55
CA LEU A 50 -15.91 -16.52 10.09
C LEU A 50 -15.71 -16.86 8.60
N VAL A 51 -16.22 -18.01 8.14
CA VAL A 51 -16.17 -18.39 6.71
C VAL A 51 -16.92 -17.40 5.83
N ILE A 52 -18.15 -17.01 6.23
CA ILE A 52 -18.94 -16.00 5.50
C ILE A 52 -18.22 -14.65 5.48
N SER A 53 -17.67 -14.22 6.63
CA SER A 53 -16.90 -12.98 6.74
C SER A 53 -15.67 -12.98 5.84
N TYR A 54 -14.97 -14.11 5.75
CA TYR A 54 -13.82 -14.27 4.88
C TYR A 54 -14.22 -14.20 3.40
N ILE A 55 -15.27 -14.91 2.98
CA ILE A 55 -15.78 -14.85 1.59
C ILE A 55 -16.23 -13.43 1.24
N ALA A 56 -16.90 -12.73 2.16
CA ALA A 56 -17.31 -11.34 1.97
C ALA A 56 -16.10 -10.42 1.77
N MET A 57 -15.04 -10.60 2.55
CA MET A 57 -13.77 -9.89 2.39
C MET A 57 -13.14 -10.14 1.01
N LEU A 58 -13.03 -11.41 0.58
CA LEU A 58 -12.47 -11.76 -0.74
C LEU A 58 -13.24 -11.09 -1.89
N ARG A 59 -14.58 -11.03 -1.79
CA ARG A 59 -15.45 -10.42 -2.80
C ARG A 59 -15.39 -8.88 -2.81
N LYS A 60 -14.96 -8.25 -1.71
CA LYS A 60 -14.94 -6.80 -1.57
C LYS A 60 -13.77 -6.18 -2.34
N LYS A 61 -14.01 -5.72 -3.57
CA LYS A 61 -12.98 -5.10 -4.41
C LYS A 61 -12.79 -3.60 -4.19
N ASN A 62 -13.86 -2.90 -3.82
CA ASN A 62 -13.87 -1.43 -3.73
C ASN A 62 -14.40 -0.97 -2.37
N PHE A 63 -13.74 0.04 -1.82
CA PHE A 63 -14.18 0.76 -0.62
C PHE A 63 -14.64 2.16 -1.02
N THR A 64 -15.77 2.61 -0.47
CA THR A 64 -16.27 3.95 -0.71
C THR A 64 -15.36 4.96 -0.02
N PRO A 65 -14.80 5.95 -0.73
CA PRO A 65 -13.99 6.99 -0.12
C PRO A 65 -14.85 7.85 0.84
N PRO A 66 -14.22 8.51 1.81
CA PRO A 66 -14.94 9.42 2.71
C PRO A 66 -15.58 10.58 1.94
N LYS A 67 -16.72 11.08 2.44
CA LYS A 67 -17.44 12.21 1.83
C LYS A 67 -16.52 13.44 1.73
N LYS A 68 -16.37 14.00 0.52
CA LYS A 68 -15.49 15.14 0.23
C LYS A 68 -15.67 16.32 1.20
N LYS A 69 -16.92 16.67 1.54
CA LYS A 69 -17.23 17.76 2.49
C LYS A 69 -16.61 17.52 3.87
N VAL A 70 -16.77 16.31 4.41
CA VAL A 70 -16.22 15.94 5.73
C VAL A 70 -14.70 15.90 5.68
N THR A 71 -14.12 15.35 4.60
CA THR A 71 -12.67 15.32 4.41
C THR A 71 -12.10 16.73 4.32
N ALA A 72 -12.70 17.64 3.55
CA ALA A 72 -12.26 19.02 3.42
C ALA A 72 -12.32 19.78 4.75
N GLN A 73 -13.39 19.59 5.53
CA GLN A 73 -13.52 20.17 6.87
C GLN A 73 -12.42 19.67 7.83
N ARG A 74 -12.12 18.36 7.79
CA ARG A 74 -11.04 17.77 8.60
C ARG A 74 -9.67 18.29 8.15
N MET A 75 -9.43 18.41 6.85
CA MET A 75 -8.19 18.98 6.30
C MET A 75 -7.99 20.42 6.75
N ALA A 76 -9.02 21.27 6.62
CA ALA A 76 -8.95 22.67 7.00
C ALA A 76 -8.62 22.84 8.50
N ARG A 77 -9.25 22.02 9.36
CA ARG A 77 -8.94 22.01 10.80
C ARG A 77 -7.54 21.50 11.10
N ALA A 78 -7.08 20.45 10.42
CA ALA A 78 -5.77 19.86 10.68
C ALA A 78 -4.62 20.81 10.28
N ILE A 79 -4.72 21.48 9.13
CA ILE A 79 -3.69 22.41 8.64
C ILE A 79 -3.55 23.63 9.55
N SER A 80 -4.63 24.11 10.17
CA SER A 80 -4.57 25.22 11.11
C SER A 80 -3.89 24.86 12.44
N THR A 81 -3.72 23.57 12.73
CA THR A 81 -3.29 23.09 14.06
C THR A 81 -1.94 22.38 14.02
N ASP A 82 -1.59 21.70 12.93
CA ASP A 82 -0.35 20.95 12.81
C ASP A 82 0.20 20.96 11.37
N ALA A 83 1.41 21.51 11.20
CA ALA A 83 2.15 21.53 9.95
C ALA A 83 3.24 20.44 9.88
N SER A 84 3.12 19.36 10.67
CA SER A 84 4.06 18.25 10.61
C SER A 84 4.16 17.61 9.21
N PRO A 85 5.33 17.03 8.86
CA PRO A 85 5.50 16.31 7.59
C PRO A 85 4.43 15.24 7.34
N LEU A 86 3.99 14.57 8.40
CA LEU A 86 2.94 13.58 8.34
C LEU A 86 1.58 14.18 7.94
N SER A 87 1.21 15.31 8.53
CA SER A 87 -0.04 16.02 8.23
C SER A 87 -0.03 16.54 6.79
N ILE A 88 1.11 17.06 6.32
CA ILE A 88 1.30 17.51 4.94
C ILE A 88 1.21 16.34 3.95
N ALA A 89 1.91 15.22 4.19
CA ALA A 89 1.85 14.03 3.35
C ALA A 89 0.40 13.50 3.23
N ARG A 90 -0.32 13.42 4.36
CA ARG A 90 -1.74 13.03 4.38
C ARG A 90 -2.60 13.99 3.56
N PHE A 91 -2.39 15.30 3.71
CA PHE A 91 -3.13 16.32 2.96
C PHE A 91 -2.89 16.19 1.45
N ALA A 92 -1.63 15.99 1.03
CA ALA A 92 -1.27 15.76 -0.36
C ALA A 92 -1.93 14.49 -0.94
N CYS A 93 -1.87 13.37 -0.21
CA CYS A 93 -2.55 12.13 -0.61
C CYS A 93 -4.06 12.33 -0.75
N GLN A 94 -4.70 13.05 0.17
CA GLN A 94 -6.14 13.33 0.07
C GLN A 94 -6.47 14.20 -1.15
N LEU A 95 -5.68 15.25 -1.40
CA LEU A 95 -5.81 16.07 -2.62
C LEU A 95 -5.70 15.22 -3.89
N TYR A 96 -4.73 14.30 -3.92
CA TYR A 96 -4.50 13.40 -5.04
C TYR A 96 -5.64 12.39 -5.23
N TYR A 97 -5.88 11.50 -4.25
CA TYR A 97 -6.81 10.38 -4.40
C TYR A 97 -8.28 10.74 -4.27
N TYR A 98 -8.64 11.68 -3.39
CA TYR A 98 -10.05 11.97 -3.07
C TYR A 98 -10.58 13.20 -3.78
N PHE A 99 -9.76 14.23 -3.93
CA PHE A 99 -10.15 15.45 -4.63
C PHE A 99 -9.77 15.44 -6.12
N HIS A 100 -8.94 14.49 -6.56
CA HIS A 100 -8.43 14.39 -7.93
C HIS A 100 -7.76 15.69 -8.40
N LYS A 101 -6.92 16.27 -7.52
CA LYS A 101 -6.16 17.49 -7.78
C LYS A 101 -4.66 17.22 -7.76
N PRO A 102 -4.12 16.50 -8.76
CA PRO A 102 -2.72 16.07 -8.76
C PRO A 102 -1.74 17.25 -8.78
N THR A 103 -2.04 18.32 -9.53
CA THR A 103 -1.22 19.53 -9.60
C THR A 103 -1.10 20.23 -8.25
N GLN A 104 -2.20 20.31 -7.49
CA GLN A 104 -2.21 20.92 -6.16
C GLN A 104 -1.46 20.06 -5.14
N ALA A 105 -1.61 18.74 -5.20
CA ALA A 105 -0.88 17.82 -4.34
C ALA A 105 0.64 17.89 -4.57
N ILE A 106 1.07 17.91 -5.85
CA ILE A 106 2.47 18.04 -6.24
C ILE A 106 3.03 19.40 -5.79
N SER A 107 2.34 20.51 -6.13
CA SER A 107 2.81 21.86 -5.77
C SER A 107 2.92 22.05 -4.27
N LEU A 108 2.01 21.46 -3.49
CA LEU A 108 2.10 21.46 -2.04
C LEU A 108 3.38 20.76 -1.56
N LEU A 109 3.63 19.53 -2.01
CA LEU A 109 4.80 18.75 -1.56
C LEU A 109 6.11 19.38 -2.01
N GLU A 110 6.15 19.97 -3.20
CA GLU A 110 7.31 20.69 -3.72
C GLU A 110 7.74 21.86 -2.83
N LYS A 111 6.79 22.57 -2.21
CA LYS A 111 7.10 23.65 -1.25
C LYS A 111 7.86 23.17 -0.03
N PHE A 112 7.72 21.89 0.34
CA PHE A 112 8.37 21.30 1.50
C PHE A 112 9.58 20.42 1.15
N LEU A 113 9.96 20.32 -0.13
CA LEU A 113 11.18 19.62 -0.56
C LEU A 113 12.46 20.08 0.18
N PRO A 114 12.68 21.38 0.48
CA PRO A 114 13.88 21.80 1.20
C PRO A 114 14.05 21.19 2.59
N SER A 115 12.96 20.69 3.21
CA SER A 115 13.03 20.01 4.51
C SER A 115 13.76 18.67 4.46
N GLN A 116 13.90 18.08 3.26
CA GLN A 116 14.48 16.76 3.02
C GLN A 116 13.84 15.63 3.85
N ASP A 117 12.60 15.83 4.32
CA ASP A 117 11.87 14.82 5.06
C ASP A 117 11.58 13.58 4.17
N PRO A 118 12.00 12.36 4.58
CA PRO A 118 11.83 11.16 3.79
C PRO A 118 10.37 10.85 3.42
N LEU A 119 9.42 11.11 4.32
CA LEU A 119 8.01 10.83 4.09
C LEU A 119 7.44 11.77 3.01
N LEU A 120 7.80 13.05 3.03
CA LEU A 120 7.39 14.01 2.00
C LEU A 120 8.00 13.69 0.64
N CYS A 121 9.30 13.40 0.59
CA CYS A 121 9.99 13.00 -0.64
C CYS A 121 9.40 11.71 -1.22
N MET A 122 9.14 10.70 -0.36
CA MET A 122 8.50 9.45 -0.76
C MET A 122 7.10 9.68 -1.33
N THR A 123 6.28 10.47 -0.64
CA THR A 123 4.90 10.77 -1.05
C THR A 123 4.88 11.51 -2.40
N LEU A 124 5.79 12.47 -2.60
CA LEU A 124 5.93 13.15 -3.87
C LEU A 124 6.39 12.19 -4.97
N GLY A 125 7.36 11.33 -4.67
CA GLY A 125 7.84 10.29 -5.58
C GLY A 125 6.70 9.37 -6.05
N ASP A 126 5.91 8.84 -5.12
CA ASP A 126 4.75 7.98 -5.42
C ASP A 126 3.72 8.67 -6.32
N ILE A 127 3.34 9.91 -5.99
CA ILE A 127 2.42 10.71 -6.82
C ILE A 127 3.01 10.95 -8.22
N LEU A 128 4.29 11.31 -8.31
CA LEU A 128 4.95 11.53 -9.60
C LEU A 128 4.99 10.26 -10.46
N LEU A 129 5.18 9.08 -9.85
CA LEU A 129 5.16 7.80 -10.56
C LEU A 129 3.79 7.50 -11.17
N LYS A 130 2.71 7.76 -10.41
CA LYS A 130 1.33 7.57 -10.87
C LYS A 130 0.95 8.54 -11.99
N GLU A 131 1.56 9.73 -11.98
CA GLU A 131 1.46 10.70 -13.07
C GLU A 131 2.41 10.39 -14.26
N GLY A 132 3.11 9.26 -14.26
CA GLY A 132 4.02 8.85 -15.34
C GLY A 132 5.37 9.58 -15.36
N LYS A 133 5.67 10.39 -14.34
CA LYS A 133 6.88 11.22 -14.24
C LYS A 133 8.02 10.50 -13.52
N ALA A 134 8.31 9.26 -13.93
CA ALA A 134 9.25 8.38 -13.23
C ALA A 134 10.67 8.93 -13.10
N ARG A 135 11.19 9.58 -14.15
CA ARG A 135 12.53 10.23 -14.07
C ARG A 135 12.54 11.33 -13.02
N ARG A 136 11.52 12.18 -12.99
CA ARG A 136 11.39 13.27 -12.00
C ARG A 136 11.27 12.73 -10.57
N ALA A 137 10.48 11.67 -10.39
CA ALA A 137 10.40 10.96 -9.11
C ALA A 137 11.79 10.48 -8.66
N LEU A 138 12.55 9.86 -9.55
CA LEU A 138 13.88 9.36 -9.24
C LEU A 138 14.86 10.47 -8.83
N TYR A 139 14.83 11.65 -9.48
CA TYR A 139 15.65 12.79 -9.06
C TYR A 139 15.33 13.22 -7.63
N VAL A 140 14.05 13.48 -7.34
CA VAL A 140 13.59 13.90 -6.00
C VAL A 140 14.01 12.90 -4.92
N LEU A 141 13.91 11.60 -5.21
CA LEU A 141 14.20 10.55 -4.24
C LEU A 141 15.69 10.33 -4.02
N ARG A 142 16.54 10.56 -5.03
CA ARG A 142 17.99 10.36 -4.95
C ARG A 142 18.71 11.49 -4.24
N ASP A 143 18.22 12.71 -4.40
CA ASP A 143 18.81 13.90 -3.79
C ASP A 143 18.54 13.99 -2.28
N ASN A 144 17.71 13.09 -1.74
CA ASN A 144 17.44 13.00 -0.32
C ASN A 144 18.62 12.35 0.43
N PRO A 145 19.13 12.91 1.55
CA PRO A 145 20.26 12.35 2.29
C PRO A 145 19.98 10.95 2.86
N TYR A 146 18.71 10.60 3.07
CA TYR A 146 18.27 9.29 3.56
C TYR A 146 17.97 8.28 2.44
N ALA A 147 18.21 8.64 1.17
CA ALA A 147 17.87 7.86 -0.02
C ALA A 147 18.31 6.39 0.00
N LEU A 148 19.40 6.07 0.70
CA LEU A 148 20.01 4.74 0.74
C LEU A 148 19.80 3.98 2.06
N ILE A 149 19.15 4.61 3.04
CA ILE A 149 18.97 4.04 4.39
C ILE A 149 17.49 3.95 4.81
N ASP A 150 16.59 4.66 4.13
CA ASP A 150 15.16 4.56 4.33
C ASP A 150 14.53 3.48 3.41
N PRO A 151 13.87 2.44 3.96
CA PRO A 151 13.27 1.38 3.17
C PRO A 151 12.13 1.84 2.25
N LEU A 152 11.37 2.86 2.62
CA LEU A 152 10.28 3.38 1.78
C LEU A 152 10.86 4.16 0.60
N LEU A 153 11.86 5.01 0.82
CA LEU A 153 12.56 5.70 -0.27
C LEU A 153 13.18 4.71 -1.26
N LEU A 154 13.87 3.68 -0.76
CA LEU A 154 14.45 2.62 -1.61
C LEU A 154 13.37 1.90 -2.42
N THR A 155 12.23 1.58 -1.81
CA THR A 155 11.11 0.92 -2.50
C THR A 155 10.56 1.81 -3.62
N THR A 156 10.33 3.10 -3.35
CA THR A 156 9.83 4.05 -4.35
C THR A 156 10.86 4.30 -5.46
N GLN A 157 12.15 4.34 -5.15
CA GLN A 157 13.21 4.37 -6.16
C GLN A 157 13.20 3.12 -7.03
N GLY A 158 13.00 1.94 -6.43
CA GLY A 158 12.82 0.68 -7.16
C GLY A 158 11.65 0.75 -8.15
N HIS A 159 10.51 1.31 -7.72
CA HIS A 159 9.35 1.50 -8.61
C HIS A 159 9.68 2.46 -9.76
N ALA A 160 10.36 3.56 -9.48
CA ALA A 160 10.81 4.51 -10.49
C ALA A 160 11.74 3.87 -11.52
N LEU A 161 12.73 3.09 -11.06
CA LEU A 161 13.68 2.37 -11.90
C LEU A 161 12.98 1.31 -12.77
N LYS A 162 12.04 0.56 -12.18
CA LYS A 162 11.21 -0.41 -12.92
C LYS A 162 10.42 0.26 -14.05
N GLN A 163 9.81 1.43 -13.78
CA GLN A 163 9.01 2.15 -14.78
C GLN A 163 9.85 2.74 -15.93
N ILE A 164 11.15 2.95 -15.71
CA ILE A 164 12.10 3.35 -16.77
C ILE A 164 12.96 2.18 -17.28
N GLU A 165 12.52 0.94 -17.04
CA GLU A 165 13.13 -0.30 -17.55
C GLU A 165 14.57 -0.57 -17.06
N LYS A 166 15.00 0.09 -15.98
CA LYS A 166 16.25 -0.18 -15.27
C LYS A 166 16.08 -1.29 -14.25
N ILE A 167 15.74 -2.48 -14.76
CA ILE A 167 15.32 -3.63 -13.95
C ILE A 167 16.43 -4.12 -13.00
N PRO A 168 17.71 -4.27 -13.41
CA PRO A 168 18.76 -4.70 -12.50
C PRO A 168 18.97 -3.73 -11.32
N GLU A 169 18.90 -2.42 -11.56
CA GLU A 169 19.00 -1.43 -10.50
C GLU A 169 17.77 -1.43 -9.59
N ALA A 170 16.58 -1.65 -10.15
CA ALA A 170 15.35 -1.79 -9.36
C ALA A 170 15.44 -2.96 -8.38
N VAL A 171 15.94 -4.12 -8.83
CA VAL A 171 16.17 -5.29 -7.97
C VAL A 171 17.07 -4.94 -6.79
N ARG A 172 18.21 -4.28 -7.04
CA ARG A 172 19.13 -3.88 -5.98
C ARG A 172 18.48 -2.95 -4.94
N MET A 173 17.64 -2.01 -5.39
CA MET A 173 16.92 -1.12 -4.47
C MET A 173 15.92 -1.88 -3.61
N TYR A 174 15.14 -2.79 -4.20
CA TYR A 174 14.17 -3.59 -3.46
C TYR A 174 14.82 -4.56 -2.48
N GLU A 175 15.90 -5.25 -2.87
CA GLU A 175 16.62 -6.16 -1.98
C GLU A 175 17.21 -5.43 -0.78
N ARG A 176 17.85 -4.27 -1.02
CA ARG A 176 18.35 -3.41 0.04
C ARG A 176 17.22 -2.90 0.94
N GLY A 177 16.10 -2.50 0.34
CA GLY A 177 14.91 -2.07 1.06
C GLY A 177 14.36 -3.16 1.98
N LEU A 178 14.23 -4.40 1.49
CA LEU A 178 13.83 -5.55 2.30
C LEU A 178 14.81 -5.86 3.42
N HIS A 179 16.12 -5.83 3.14
CA HIS A 179 17.14 -6.08 4.14
C HIS A 179 17.05 -5.06 5.29
N LEU A 180 16.93 -3.77 4.96
CA LEU A 180 16.80 -2.70 5.95
C LEU A 180 15.46 -2.76 6.69
N ALA A 181 14.36 -3.04 5.99
CA ALA A 181 13.05 -3.21 6.62
C ALA A 181 13.04 -4.41 7.60
N LYS A 182 13.74 -5.49 7.29
CA LYS A 182 13.89 -6.63 8.21
C LYS A 182 14.70 -6.27 9.46
N LYS A 183 15.75 -5.45 9.30
CA LYS A 183 16.65 -5.06 10.40
C LYS A 183 16.04 -3.98 11.30
N ASN A 184 15.45 -2.95 10.69
CA ASN A 184 15.07 -1.71 11.37
C ASN A 184 13.55 -1.45 11.35
N GLY A 185 12.77 -2.21 10.57
CA GLY A 185 11.37 -1.93 10.30
C GLY A 185 11.17 -0.84 9.24
N PHE A 186 9.90 -0.60 8.88
CA PHE A 186 9.51 0.56 8.09
C PHE A 186 9.33 1.80 8.99
N PRO A 187 9.53 3.01 8.45
CA PRO A 187 9.22 4.26 9.14
C PRO A 187 7.78 4.28 9.68
N HIS A 188 7.62 4.91 10.84
CA HIS A 188 6.32 5.02 11.51
C HIS A 188 5.42 6.04 10.78
N SER A 189 4.22 5.63 10.37
CA SER A 189 3.30 6.51 9.63
C SER A 189 2.34 7.31 10.55
N GLY A 190 2.64 7.36 11.85
CA GLY A 190 1.77 7.92 12.90
C GLY A 190 0.38 7.28 12.94
N ALA A 191 0.26 6.02 12.50
CA ALA A 191 -0.94 5.23 12.59
C ALA A 191 -0.92 4.40 13.88
N HIS A 192 -2.09 3.94 14.32
CA HIS A 192 -2.18 3.02 15.46
C HIS A 192 -1.29 1.79 15.23
N TRP A 193 -0.66 1.27 16.29
CA TRP A 193 0.35 0.22 16.20
C TRP A 193 -0.12 -1.00 15.38
N PHE A 194 -1.39 -1.38 15.54
CA PHE A 194 -1.99 -2.49 14.79
C PHE A 194 -2.05 -2.20 13.28
N THR A 195 -2.48 -0.99 12.90
CA THR A 195 -2.48 -0.55 11.49
C THR A 195 -1.07 -0.53 10.92
N GLN A 196 -0.09 -0.04 11.70
CA GLN A 196 1.32 -0.01 11.29
C GLN A 196 1.85 -1.44 11.03
N LYS A 197 1.47 -2.43 11.85
CA LYS A 197 1.84 -3.83 11.64
C LYS A 197 1.22 -4.38 10.35
N LEU A 198 -0.07 -4.14 10.12
CA LEU A 198 -0.73 -4.58 8.88
C LEU A 198 -0.12 -3.93 7.64
N LEU A 199 0.16 -2.62 7.69
CA LEU A 199 0.84 -1.90 6.61
C LEU A 199 2.23 -2.45 6.35
N THR A 200 3.02 -2.72 7.40
CA THR A 200 4.35 -3.34 7.28
C THR A 200 4.30 -4.68 6.55
N LEU A 201 3.36 -5.55 6.91
CA LEU A 201 3.16 -6.84 6.21
C LEU A 201 2.82 -6.60 4.75
N SER A 202 1.93 -5.65 4.49
CA SER A 202 1.48 -5.33 3.14
C SER A 202 2.58 -4.76 2.25
N TYR A 203 3.39 -3.84 2.76
CA TYR A 203 4.54 -3.29 2.04
C TYR A 203 5.58 -4.37 1.75
N THR A 204 5.89 -5.20 2.74
CA THR A 204 6.83 -6.32 2.56
C THR A 204 6.34 -7.30 1.49
N ALA A 205 5.04 -7.63 1.50
CA ALA A 205 4.43 -8.48 0.47
C ALA A 205 4.53 -7.85 -0.92
N SER A 206 4.21 -6.56 -1.05
CA SER A 206 4.29 -5.82 -2.31
C SER A 206 5.71 -5.76 -2.87
N ILE A 207 6.72 -5.54 -2.03
CA ILE A 207 8.13 -5.55 -2.47
C ILE A 207 8.51 -6.95 -2.94
N HIS A 208 8.14 -8.01 -2.22
CA HIS A 208 8.39 -9.39 -2.66
C HIS A 208 7.73 -9.70 -4.00
N HIS A 209 6.46 -9.34 -4.17
CA HIS A 209 5.76 -9.50 -5.45
C HIS A 209 6.43 -8.73 -6.58
N THR A 210 6.85 -7.49 -6.32
CA THR A 210 7.49 -6.65 -7.33
C THR A 210 8.90 -7.14 -7.68
N LEU A 211 9.66 -7.65 -6.70
CA LEU A 211 10.93 -8.35 -6.94
C LEU A 211 10.73 -9.60 -7.78
N ALA A 212 9.70 -10.39 -7.49
CA ALA A 212 9.38 -11.56 -8.27
C ALA A 212 9.12 -11.19 -9.74
N ASP A 213 8.32 -10.13 -9.99
CA ASP A 213 8.08 -9.62 -11.34
C ASP A 213 9.41 -9.21 -12.03
N CYS A 214 10.31 -8.55 -11.30
CA CYS A 214 11.61 -8.15 -11.85
C CYS A 214 12.48 -9.37 -12.20
N TYR A 215 12.49 -10.39 -11.34
CA TYR A 215 13.22 -11.63 -11.61
C TYR A 215 12.66 -12.43 -12.77
N VAL A 216 11.33 -12.41 -12.99
CA VAL A 216 10.73 -12.95 -14.21
C VAL A 216 11.26 -12.23 -15.45
N ILE A 217 11.30 -10.89 -15.43
CA ILE A 217 11.81 -10.09 -16.55
C ILE A 217 13.30 -10.40 -16.83
N LEU A 218 14.10 -10.63 -15.79
CA LEU A 218 15.51 -11.00 -15.91
C LEU A 218 15.73 -12.48 -16.28
N GLY A 219 14.67 -13.29 -16.40
CA GLY A 219 14.76 -14.72 -16.70
C GLY A 219 15.16 -15.62 -15.52
N ASN A 220 15.29 -15.07 -14.31
CA ASN A 220 15.63 -15.84 -13.11
C ASN A 220 14.37 -16.38 -12.41
N LEU A 221 13.84 -17.48 -12.96
CA LEU A 221 12.60 -18.10 -12.48
C LEU A 221 12.69 -18.68 -11.04
N PRO A 222 13.82 -19.29 -10.61
CA PRO A 222 13.95 -19.77 -9.24
C PRO A 222 13.73 -18.68 -8.19
N ASP A 223 14.38 -17.51 -8.36
CA ASP A 223 14.23 -16.40 -7.42
C ASP A 223 12.86 -15.73 -7.53
N ALA A 224 12.29 -15.63 -8.72
CA ALA A 224 10.91 -15.17 -8.90
C ALA A 224 9.91 -16.02 -8.09
N LYS A 225 9.98 -17.35 -8.22
CA LYS A 225 9.10 -18.28 -7.50
C LYS A 225 9.29 -18.19 -5.98
N ARG A 226 10.54 -18.03 -5.52
CA ARG A 226 10.85 -17.81 -4.10
C ARG A 226 10.17 -16.55 -3.58
N HIS A 227 10.25 -15.45 -4.33
CA HIS A 227 9.69 -14.17 -3.93
C HIS A 227 8.16 -14.11 -3.99
N TYR A 228 7.52 -14.72 -5.00
CA TYR A 228 6.04 -14.85 -5.00
C TYR A 228 5.54 -15.59 -3.76
N ARG A 229 6.19 -16.72 -3.41
CA ARG A 229 5.83 -17.49 -2.20
C ARG A 229 6.04 -16.67 -0.93
N ALA A 230 7.14 -15.93 -0.83
CA ALA A 230 7.43 -15.08 0.31
C ALA A 230 6.37 -13.99 0.48
N GLY A 231 5.99 -13.30 -0.61
CA GLY A 231 4.93 -12.28 -0.60
C GLY A 231 3.56 -12.84 -0.25
N ASN A 232 3.15 -13.96 -0.88
CA ASN A 232 1.84 -14.58 -0.65
C ASN A 232 1.65 -15.02 0.82
N ARG A 233 2.70 -15.56 1.45
CA ARG A 233 2.65 -15.97 2.87
C ARG A 233 2.38 -14.83 3.85
N LEU A 234 2.63 -13.58 3.46
CA LEU A 234 2.39 -12.41 4.30
C LEU A 234 0.94 -11.89 4.19
N LEU A 235 0.19 -12.34 3.18
CA LEU A 235 -1.16 -11.87 2.90
C LEU A 235 -2.18 -12.93 3.28
N PHE A 236 -3.06 -12.58 4.21
CA PHE A 236 -4.23 -13.40 4.58
C PHE A 236 -5.29 -13.46 3.47
N ASP A 237 -5.33 -12.43 2.62
CA ASP A 237 -6.25 -12.34 1.50
C ASP A 237 -5.70 -13.07 0.26
N LEU A 238 -6.23 -14.26 -0.01
CA LEU A 238 -5.88 -15.07 -1.18
C LEU A 238 -6.16 -14.36 -2.51
N SER A 239 -7.09 -13.40 -2.56
CA SER A 239 -7.39 -12.67 -3.80
C SER A 239 -6.29 -11.67 -4.19
N LEU A 240 -5.32 -11.43 -3.30
CA LEU A 240 -4.13 -10.61 -3.57
C LEU A 240 -2.87 -11.45 -3.83
N TRP A 241 -2.98 -12.78 -3.77
CA TRP A 241 -1.85 -13.64 -4.09
C TRP A 241 -1.49 -13.50 -5.56
N ARG A 242 -0.18 -13.52 -5.85
CA ARG A 242 0.35 -13.48 -7.20
C ARG A 242 1.08 -14.77 -7.54
N ASP A 243 1.03 -15.13 -8.80
CA ASP A 243 1.76 -16.25 -9.36
C ASP A 243 2.50 -15.83 -10.64
N GLN A 244 3.37 -16.72 -11.12
CA GLN A 244 4.16 -16.49 -12.32
C GLN A 244 3.31 -16.47 -13.61
N SER A 245 2.13 -17.07 -13.59
CA SER A 245 1.21 -17.14 -14.73
C SER A 245 0.41 -15.86 -14.95
N THR A 246 0.41 -14.95 -13.99
CA THR A 246 -0.28 -13.66 -14.15
C THR A 246 0.54 -12.83 -15.14
N PRO A 247 0.02 -12.49 -16.33
CA PRO A 247 0.79 -11.71 -17.30
C PRO A 247 1.18 -10.38 -16.67
N ILE A 248 2.49 -10.11 -16.63
CA ILE A 248 3.01 -8.80 -16.25
C ILE A 248 2.39 -7.83 -17.25
N SER A 249 1.40 -7.05 -16.82
CA SER A 249 0.94 -5.92 -17.59
C SER A 249 2.06 -4.90 -17.60
N LEU A 250 3.06 -5.10 -18.47
CA LEU A 250 3.85 -4.02 -19.01
C LEU A 250 2.86 -2.94 -19.38
N ALA A 251 2.99 -1.80 -18.71
CA ALA A 251 2.12 -0.66 -18.82
C ALA A 251 1.62 -0.53 -20.25
N LYS A 252 0.28 -0.55 -20.43
CA LYS A 252 -0.35 -0.22 -21.71
C LYS A 252 0.46 0.89 -22.38
N LYS A 253 1.04 0.58 -23.54
CA LYS A 253 1.63 1.54 -24.46
C LYS A 253 0.75 2.79 -24.49
N HIS A 254 1.16 3.83 -23.75
CA HIS A 254 0.70 5.19 -24.00
C HIS A 254 1.73 5.86 -24.92
N THR A 255 1.99 5.23 -26.06
CA THR A 255 2.23 5.99 -27.29
C THR A 255 0.91 6.63 -27.67
N LYS A 256 0.62 7.81 -27.12
CA LYS A 256 -0.14 8.80 -27.87
C LYS A 256 0.88 9.64 -28.62
N SER A 257 1.04 9.29 -29.89
CA SER A 257 1.46 10.23 -30.92
C SER A 257 0.56 11.46 -30.86
N ARG A 258 1.16 12.63 -30.61
CA ARG A 258 1.06 13.86 -31.40
C ARG A 258 1.77 14.97 -30.64
#